data_AF-A0A6S7GA72-F1
#
_entry.id   AF-A0A6S7GA72-F1
#
_cell.length_a   1.000
_cell.length_b   1.000
_cell.length_c   1.000
_cell.angle_alpha   90.00
_cell.angle_beta   90.00
_cell.angle_gamma   90.00
#
_symmetry.space_group_name_H-M   'P 1'
#
loop_
_entity.id
_entity.type
_entity.pdbx_description
1 polymer ?
#
loop_
_entity_poly.entity_id
_entity_poly.type
_entity_poly.pdbx_seq_one_letter_code
_entity_poly.pdbx_strand_id
1 'polypeptide(L)'
;MHTGSRDGKIFRSQSHISKYIANIDMVNCNSTLFILSVILIWFGEEIVCFENRMSRSDFEHGNKYVSRIAFGSCMNGMFNESKWHQRPQPVWKHILQQQPDLWIWLGDAAYGDTRIVPFLWTPSPLPLMASYFRRQKHHPDYQEFLKSNTSIVGIWDDHDYGMNDGGKNFGNRLQTQNIFLDFLDEPLDSLRRRREGMYVSYTFGQGDKAVKLVMLDVRSFAVFGTKCDLLGNEQWKWLEEQLDDQTLVALTIVTSGIQILPNAIRGLQNWDDCPNSYDRLVWLTRNRNKVIYLSGDVHYGETSCLNSSSSGYPLYELTSSGLYMACTIPLLNHEQCVWAIR
;
A
#
# COMPACT_ATOMS: atom_id res chain seq x y z
N MET A 1 -75.52 -15.56 28.04
CA MET A 1 -74.32 -16.28 28.53
C MET A 1 -73.17 -15.27 28.52
N HIS A 2 -73.00 -14.53 29.62
CA HIS A 2 -71.85 -14.64 30.55
C HIS A 2 -70.49 -14.52 29.85
N THR A 3 -69.56 -13.59 30.13
CA THR A 3 -69.38 -12.46 31.05
C THR A 3 -68.08 -11.75 30.62
N GLY A 4 -68.05 -10.42 30.45
CA GLY A 4 -67.26 -9.47 31.28
C GLY A 4 -65.96 -8.98 30.58
N SER A 5 -65.79 -7.71 30.14
CA SER A 5 -65.50 -6.46 30.90
C SER A 5 -64.15 -6.52 31.64
N ARG A 6 -63.21 -5.55 31.63
CA ARG A 6 -63.08 -4.17 31.13
C ARG A 6 -61.61 -3.71 31.32
N ASP A 7 -61.19 -2.78 30.47
CA ASP A 7 -60.38 -1.56 30.72
C ASP A 7 -59.30 -1.47 31.81
N GLY A 8 -58.18 -0.79 31.45
CA GLY A 8 -57.44 0.02 32.41
C GLY A 8 -56.00 0.42 32.01
N LYS A 9 -55.83 1.57 31.36
CA LYS A 9 -54.56 2.33 31.35
C LYS A 9 -54.44 3.13 32.65
N ILE A 10 -53.37 2.98 33.44
CA ILE A 10 -52.82 4.03 34.33
C ILE A 10 -51.29 3.94 34.39
N PHE A 11 -50.65 5.12 34.41
CA PHE A 11 -49.22 5.42 34.46
C PHE A 11 -48.62 5.40 35.89
N ARG A 12 -47.27 5.27 35.93
CA ARG A 12 -46.27 5.58 37.00
C ARG A 12 -46.14 4.60 38.19
N SER A 13 -44.93 4.04 38.40
CA SER A 13 -43.87 4.68 39.19
C SER A 13 -42.57 3.83 39.21
N GLN A 14 -41.50 4.45 39.69
CA GLN A 14 -40.10 4.03 39.74
C GLN A 14 -39.84 2.73 40.52
N SER A 15 -38.83 1.94 40.12
CA SER A 15 -37.84 1.40 41.08
C SER A 15 -36.60 0.80 40.37
N HIS A 16 -35.46 1.41 40.71
CA HIS A 16 -34.12 0.85 40.87
C HIS A 16 -33.72 -0.46 40.15
N ILE A 17 -32.91 -0.32 39.09
CA ILE A 17 -31.85 -1.29 38.76
C ILE A 17 -30.53 -0.51 38.74
N SER A 18 -29.78 -0.62 39.83
CA SER A 18 -28.34 -0.30 39.88
C SER A 18 -27.62 -1.63 39.96
N LYS A 19 -26.68 -1.88 39.05
CA LYS A 19 -25.57 -2.85 39.23
C LYS A 19 -24.48 -2.60 38.17
N TYR A 20 -23.49 -1.82 38.61
CA TYR A 20 -22.06 -1.87 38.27
C TYR A 20 -21.66 -2.06 36.80
N ILE A 21 -21.36 -0.94 36.13
CA ILE A 21 -20.34 -0.86 35.08
C ILE A 21 -19.00 -0.79 35.82
N ALA A 22 -18.13 -1.78 35.64
CA ALA A 22 -16.76 -1.70 36.09
C ALA A 22 -16.06 -0.60 35.27
N ASN A 23 -15.63 0.46 35.94
CA ASN A 23 -14.70 1.42 35.36
C ASN A 23 -13.35 0.71 35.20
N ILE A 24 -12.96 0.44 33.96
CA ILE A 24 -11.57 0.13 33.64
C ILE A 24 -10.83 1.45 33.72
N ASP A 25 -10.13 1.68 34.84
CA ASP A 25 -9.24 2.83 34.97
C ASP A 25 -8.04 2.65 34.01
N MET A 26 -8.04 3.43 32.93
CA MET A 26 -6.92 3.50 31.99
C MET A 26 -5.77 4.27 32.62
N VAL A 27 -4.71 3.57 33.03
CA VAL A 27 -3.50 4.19 33.60
C VAL A 27 -2.45 4.38 32.50
N ASN A 28 -2.03 5.62 32.28
CA ASN A 28 -1.02 6.01 31.29
C ASN A 28 0.39 5.85 31.90
N CYS A 29 1.08 4.75 31.60
CA CYS A 29 2.43 4.47 32.10
C CYS A 29 3.50 5.16 31.25
N ASN A 30 3.64 6.49 31.39
CA ASN A 30 4.73 7.22 30.76
C ASN A 30 5.33 8.25 31.72
N SER A 31 6.20 7.80 32.62
CA SER A 31 7.28 8.63 33.19
C SER A 31 8.18 7.81 34.10
N THR A 32 9.47 8.15 34.04
CA THR A 32 10.64 7.61 34.74
C THR A 32 10.61 7.85 36.27
N LEU A 33 9.47 7.61 36.93
CA LEU A 33 9.26 7.88 38.36
C LEU A 33 8.25 6.88 38.95
N PHE A 34 8.63 5.61 39.04
CA PHE A 34 7.99 4.67 39.97
C PHE A 34 9.04 3.71 40.57
N ILE A 35 10.03 4.29 41.24
CA ILE A 35 10.63 3.64 42.41
C ILE A 35 9.81 4.17 43.60
N LEU A 36 9.26 3.24 44.41
CA LEU A 36 8.44 3.43 45.63
C LEU A 36 6.92 3.45 45.42
N SER A 37 6.30 2.26 45.35
CA SER A 37 5.51 1.73 46.48
C SER A 37 4.78 0.45 46.06
N VAL A 38 5.36 -0.69 46.43
CA VAL A 38 4.66 -1.97 46.48
C VAL A 38 3.81 -1.96 47.76
N ILE A 39 2.48 -1.85 47.63
CA ILE A 39 1.55 -2.33 48.66
C ILE A 39 0.40 -3.07 47.97
N LEU A 40 0.37 -4.38 48.23
CA LEU A 40 -0.62 -5.36 47.81
C LEU A 40 -2.02 -5.03 48.32
N ILE A 41 -3.04 -5.10 47.46
CA ILE A 41 -4.35 -5.67 47.82
C ILE A 41 -4.83 -6.57 46.67
N TRP A 42 -5.28 -7.74 47.08
CA TRP A 42 -5.56 -8.95 46.34
C TRP A 42 -6.98 -8.91 45.75
N PHE A 43 -7.12 -8.55 44.48
CA PHE A 43 -8.28 -8.90 43.64
C PHE A 43 -7.77 -9.17 42.24
N GLY A 44 -8.12 -10.34 41.70
CA GLY A 44 -7.59 -10.88 40.44
C GLY A 44 -8.09 -10.13 39.21
N GLU A 45 -7.50 -8.98 38.93
CA GLU A 45 -7.51 -8.34 37.62
C GLU A 45 -6.05 -8.24 37.16
N GLU A 46 -5.72 -8.96 36.09
CA GLU A 46 -4.44 -8.76 35.40
C GLU A 46 -4.41 -7.32 34.89
N ILE A 47 -3.53 -6.50 35.46
CA ILE A 47 -3.17 -5.23 34.85
C ILE A 47 -2.39 -5.57 33.57
N VAL A 48 -3.10 -5.65 32.45
CA VAL A 48 -2.48 -5.72 31.13
C VAL A 48 -1.93 -4.33 30.84
N CYS A 49 -0.63 -4.14 31.07
CA CYS A 49 0.07 -2.97 30.57
C CYS A 49 0.05 -3.03 29.03
N PHE A 50 -0.84 -2.27 28.41
CA PHE A 50 -0.64 -1.87 27.03
C PHE A 50 0.52 -0.88 27.05
N GLU A 51 1.69 -1.30 26.57
CA GLU A 51 2.61 -0.33 25.99
C GLU A 51 1.77 0.45 24.97
N ASN A 52 1.66 1.76 25.14
CA ASN A 52 1.40 2.64 24.02
C ASN A 52 2.55 2.39 23.05
N ARG A 53 2.44 1.35 22.21
CA ARG A 53 3.16 1.31 20.96
C ARG A 53 2.64 2.55 20.24
N MET A 54 3.38 3.65 20.35
CA MET A 54 3.46 4.61 19.26
C MET A 54 3.50 3.74 18.01
N SER A 55 2.48 3.87 17.17
CA SER A 55 2.33 3.08 15.95
C SER A 55 3.53 3.37 15.06
N ARG A 56 4.62 2.64 15.27
CA ARG A 56 5.84 2.76 14.50
C ARG A 56 5.62 2.13 13.14
N SER A 57 6.52 2.44 12.21
CA SER A 57 6.49 1.77 10.92
C SER A 57 6.71 0.27 11.10
N ASP A 58 6.24 -0.54 10.16
CA ASP A 58 6.49 -1.99 10.18
C ASP A 58 8.01 -2.27 10.23
N PHE A 59 8.81 -1.40 9.59
CA PHE A 59 10.27 -1.45 9.59
C PHE A 59 10.91 -0.07 9.89
N GLU A 60 11.86 -0.06 10.83
CA GLU A 60 12.56 1.15 11.27
C GLU A 60 14.06 1.08 10.86
N HIS A 61 14.48 1.99 9.99
CA HIS A 61 15.85 2.11 9.49
C HIS A 61 16.50 3.41 9.98
N GLY A 62 16.50 3.62 11.30
CA GLY A 62 16.95 4.87 11.93
C GLY A 62 18.38 5.30 11.59
N ASN A 63 19.25 4.37 11.20
CA ASN A 63 20.65 4.68 10.84
C ASN A 63 20.86 4.92 9.33
N LYS A 64 19.81 4.75 8.50
CA LYS A 64 19.89 4.95 7.06
C LYS A 64 19.04 6.15 6.66
N TYR A 65 19.69 7.29 6.42
CA TYR A 65 19.04 8.47 5.86
C TYR A 65 18.84 8.31 4.36
N VAL A 66 17.70 8.77 3.86
CA VAL A 66 17.35 8.77 2.44
C VAL A 66 17.18 10.22 2.00
N SER A 67 18.02 10.64 1.07
CA SER A 67 18.02 11.98 0.49
C SER A 67 17.64 11.97 -0.99
N ARG A 68 17.81 10.82 -1.66
CA ARG A 68 17.46 10.61 -3.04
C ARG A 68 16.67 9.32 -3.23
N ILE A 69 15.43 9.48 -3.69
CA ILE A 69 14.50 8.39 -3.97
C ILE A 69 14.31 8.30 -5.48
N ALA A 70 14.53 7.13 -6.04
CA ALA A 70 14.10 6.76 -7.38
C ALA A 70 12.91 5.80 -7.27
N PHE A 71 11.98 5.86 -8.20
CA PHE A 71 10.80 5.01 -8.21
C PHE A 71 10.30 4.79 -9.63
N GLY A 72 9.52 3.73 -9.82
CA GLY A 72 8.84 3.50 -11.09
C GLY A 72 8.12 2.16 -11.15
N SER A 73 7.40 1.97 -12.25
CA SER A 73 6.58 0.79 -12.54
C SER A 73 6.62 0.43 -14.03
N CYS A 74 6.01 -0.71 -14.38
CA CYS A 74 5.82 -1.18 -15.74
C CYS A 74 7.13 -1.48 -16.47
N MET A 75 7.92 -2.38 -15.88
CA MET A 75 9.15 -2.93 -16.45
C MET A 75 8.85 -4.17 -17.32
N ASN A 76 8.11 -3.98 -18.40
CA ASN A 76 7.73 -5.11 -19.27
C ASN A 76 8.83 -5.51 -20.28
N GLY A 77 9.87 -6.21 -19.84
CA GLY A 77 10.92 -6.71 -20.73
C GLY A 77 10.53 -7.89 -21.64
N MET A 78 9.28 -8.36 -21.61
CA MET A 78 9.00 -9.81 -21.76
C MET A 78 8.24 -10.25 -23.00
N PHE A 79 8.07 -9.38 -23.99
CA PHE A 79 7.20 -9.63 -25.16
C PHE A 79 7.68 -10.66 -26.18
N ASN A 80 8.84 -11.32 -25.98
CA ASN A 80 9.25 -12.46 -26.80
C ASN A 80 10.13 -13.44 -26.00
N GLU A 81 9.56 -14.60 -25.64
CA GLU A 81 10.23 -15.68 -24.89
C GLU A 81 11.53 -16.16 -25.53
N SER A 82 11.72 -15.96 -26.84
CA SER A 82 12.93 -16.39 -27.55
C SER A 82 14.09 -15.38 -27.53
N LYS A 83 13.88 -14.12 -27.13
CA LYS A 83 14.90 -13.04 -27.22
C LYS A 83 15.01 -12.13 -25.98
N TRP A 84 14.42 -12.53 -24.85
CA TRP A 84 14.33 -11.68 -23.65
C TRP A 84 15.69 -11.30 -23.03
N HIS A 85 16.70 -12.17 -23.07
CA HIS A 85 18.06 -11.85 -22.59
C HIS A 85 18.78 -10.79 -23.44
N GLN A 86 18.26 -10.47 -24.62
CA GLN A 86 18.94 -9.67 -25.64
C GLN A 86 18.42 -8.23 -25.74
N ARG A 87 17.39 -7.87 -24.96
CA ARG A 87 16.84 -6.51 -24.96
C ARG A 87 17.41 -5.73 -23.78
N PRO A 88 18.25 -4.71 -24.04
CA PRO A 88 18.78 -3.87 -22.98
C PRO A 88 17.67 -3.21 -22.17
N GLN A 89 17.88 -3.04 -20.87
CA GLN A 89 17.08 -2.22 -19.97
C GLN A 89 17.91 -0.98 -19.58
N PRO A 90 18.14 -0.04 -20.52
CA PRO A 90 19.08 1.08 -20.33
C PRO A 90 18.69 2.01 -19.18
N VAL A 91 17.41 1.99 -18.77
CA VAL A 91 16.90 2.78 -17.66
C VAL A 91 17.62 2.47 -16.34
N TRP A 92 18.07 1.24 -16.09
CA TRP A 92 18.84 0.92 -14.88
C TRP A 92 20.15 1.68 -14.81
N LYS A 93 20.83 1.82 -15.95
CA LYS A 93 22.06 2.63 -16.03
C LYS A 93 21.78 4.08 -15.70
N HIS A 94 20.67 4.64 -16.18
CA HIS A 94 20.26 6.02 -15.89
C HIS A 94 19.86 6.22 -14.43
N ILE A 95 19.14 5.26 -13.84
CA ILE A 95 18.80 5.26 -12.41
C ILE A 95 20.09 5.19 -11.57
N LEU A 96 21.00 4.28 -11.89
CA LEU A 96 22.26 4.12 -11.18
C LEU A 96 23.12 5.39 -11.20
N GLN A 97 23.12 6.12 -12.33
CA GLN A 97 23.80 7.42 -12.45
C GLN A 97 23.24 8.48 -11.51
N GLN A 98 21.97 8.36 -11.09
CA GLN A 98 21.41 9.26 -10.08
C GLN A 98 21.91 8.94 -8.68
N GLN A 99 22.51 7.76 -8.42
CA GLN A 99 22.95 7.32 -7.10
C GLN A 99 21.83 7.38 -6.03
N PRO A 100 20.68 6.72 -6.24
CA PRO A 100 19.58 6.75 -5.28
C PRO A 100 19.95 6.02 -3.99
N ASP A 101 19.50 6.56 -2.85
CA ASP A 101 19.58 5.88 -1.55
C ASP A 101 18.51 4.77 -1.44
N LEU A 102 17.38 5.00 -2.11
CA LEU A 102 16.20 4.15 -2.13
C LEU A 102 15.61 4.04 -3.55
N TRP A 103 15.30 2.81 -3.95
CA TRP A 103 14.49 2.47 -5.11
C TRP A 103 13.15 1.88 -4.65
N ILE A 104 12.07 2.39 -5.23
CA ILE A 104 10.71 1.97 -4.93
C ILE A 104 10.07 1.38 -6.19
N TRP A 105 9.80 0.08 -6.17
CA TRP A 105 8.90 -0.53 -7.15
C TRP A 105 7.45 -0.15 -6.84
N LEU A 106 6.75 0.41 -7.82
CA LEU A 106 5.34 0.81 -7.74
C LEU A 106 4.45 -0.12 -8.58
N GLY A 107 4.82 -1.40 -8.64
CA GLY A 107 4.13 -2.40 -9.43
C GLY A 107 4.74 -2.68 -10.80
N ASP A 108 4.20 -3.71 -11.43
CA ASP A 108 4.60 -4.27 -12.71
C ASP A 108 6.13 -4.42 -12.89
N ALA A 109 6.77 -4.99 -11.88
CA ALA A 109 8.19 -5.24 -11.87
C ALA A 109 8.59 -6.35 -12.87
N ALA A 110 7.74 -7.36 -13.08
CA ALA A 110 8.08 -8.50 -13.94
C ALA A 110 6.96 -9.04 -14.83
N TYR A 111 5.73 -8.53 -14.73
CA TYR A 111 4.55 -9.03 -15.46
C TYR A 111 4.33 -10.54 -15.28
N GLY A 112 3.80 -10.93 -14.13
CA GLY A 112 3.61 -12.30 -13.66
C GLY A 112 2.55 -13.14 -14.38
N ASP A 113 1.65 -12.51 -15.12
CA ASP A 113 0.54 -13.12 -15.85
C ASP A 113 0.87 -13.37 -17.33
N THR A 114 0.00 -14.10 -18.02
CA THR A 114 0.21 -14.54 -19.40
C THR A 114 -0.70 -13.77 -20.34
N ARG A 115 -0.08 -13.00 -21.24
CA ARG A 115 -0.78 -12.32 -22.33
C ARG A 115 -1.20 -13.32 -23.40
N ILE A 116 -2.50 -13.35 -23.71
CA ILE A 116 -3.05 -14.21 -24.74
C ILE A 116 -3.19 -13.44 -26.06
N VAL A 117 -3.74 -12.23 -25.99
CA VAL A 117 -3.85 -11.26 -27.09
C VAL A 117 -3.67 -9.85 -26.50
N PRO A 118 -3.52 -8.78 -27.30
CA PRO A 118 -3.44 -7.43 -26.76
C PRO A 118 -4.60 -7.13 -25.80
N PHE A 119 -4.28 -6.50 -24.67
CA PHE A 119 -5.22 -6.16 -23.59
C PHE A 119 -5.91 -7.35 -22.90
N LEU A 120 -5.58 -8.60 -23.26
CA LEU A 120 -6.11 -9.78 -22.62
C LEU A 120 -4.98 -10.60 -21.99
N TRP A 121 -4.99 -10.60 -20.66
CA TRP A 121 -4.10 -11.36 -19.83
C TRP A 121 -4.87 -12.40 -19.03
N THR A 122 -4.19 -13.48 -18.69
CA THR A 122 -4.73 -14.58 -17.90
C THR A 122 -3.71 -15.00 -16.86
N PRO A 123 -4.15 -15.48 -15.68
CA PRO A 123 -3.22 -15.96 -14.67
C PRO A 123 -2.27 -17.03 -15.21
N SER A 124 -0.98 -16.85 -14.96
CA SER A 124 0.04 -17.84 -15.28
C SER A 124 0.04 -18.99 -14.26
N PRO A 125 0.45 -20.20 -14.65
CA PRO A 125 0.88 -21.20 -13.67
C PRO A 125 1.98 -20.63 -12.76
N LEU A 126 1.92 -20.93 -11.45
CA LEU A 126 2.88 -20.39 -10.46
C LEU A 126 4.36 -20.58 -10.84
N PRO A 127 4.81 -21.73 -11.39
CA PRO A 127 6.20 -21.88 -11.82
C PRO A 127 6.59 -20.94 -12.97
N LEU A 128 5.65 -20.63 -13.87
CA LEU A 128 5.86 -19.71 -14.98
C LEU A 128 5.99 -18.27 -14.46
N MET A 129 5.07 -17.86 -13.57
CA MET A 129 5.15 -16.56 -12.88
C MET A 129 6.48 -16.39 -12.12
N ALA A 130 6.88 -17.39 -11.32
CA ALA A 130 8.17 -17.36 -10.64
C ALA A 130 9.36 -17.33 -11.61
N SER A 131 9.21 -17.88 -12.81
CA SER A 131 10.23 -17.72 -13.86
C SER A 131 10.33 -16.26 -14.30
N TYR A 132 9.23 -15.53 -14.46
CA TYR A 132 9.21 -14.13 -14.91
C TYR A 132 9.96 -13.22 -13.94
N PHE A 133 9.68 -13.33 -12.65
CA PHE A 133 10.43 -12.62 -11.61
C PHE A 133 11.91 -12.99 -11.57
N ARG A 134 12.24 -14.29 -11.70
CA ARG A 134 13.65 -14.72 -11.80
C ARG A 134 14.34 -14.10 -13.02
N ARG A 135 13.66 -13.99 -14.15
CA ARG A 135 14.21 -13.36 -15.36
C ARG A 135 14.54 -11.89 -15.11
N GLN A 136 13.61 -11.12 -14.55
CA GLN A 136 13.87 -9.72 -14.19
C GLN A 136 15.02 -9.62 -13.19
N LYS A 137 15.00 -10.45 -12.13
CA LYS A 137 16.04 -10.47 -11.09
C LYS A 137 17.43 -10.71 -11.68
N HIS A 138 17.57 -11.63 -12.63
CA HIS A 138 18.84 -12.00 -13.24
C HIS A 138 19.19 -11.20 -14.51
N HIS A 139 18.40 -10.20 -14.88
CA HIS A 139 18.72 -9.35 -16.03
C HIS A 139 20.06 -8.62 -15.79
N PRO A 140 21.02 -8.63 -16.74
CA PRO A 140 22.35 -8.05 -16.51
C PRO A 140 22.34 -6.59 -16.03
N ASP A 141 21.50 -5.76 -16.63
CA ASP A 141 21.39 -4.34 -16.26
C ASP A 141 20.80 -4.16 -14.84
N TYR A 142 19.85 -5.02 -14.44
CA TYR A 142 19.28 -4.97 -13.09
C TYR A 142 20.27 -5.54 -12.08
N GLN A 143 20.97 -6.64 -12.40
CA GLN A 143 22.05 -7.19 -11.58
C GLN A 143 23.16 -6.16 -11.31
N GLU A 144 23.51 -5.34 -12.31
CA GLU A 144 24.46 -4.26 -12.09
C GLU A 144 23.91 -3.20 -11.13
N PHE A 145 22.63 -2.84 -11.27
CA PHE A 145 21.95 -1.96 -10.31
C PHE A 145 21.88 -2.56 -8.90
N LEU A 146 21.63 -3.87 -8.74
CA LEU A 146 21.59 -4.57 -7.45
C LEU A 146 22.94 -4.57 -6.71
N LYS A 147 24.07 -4.37 -7.39
CA LYS A 147 25.39 -4.23 -6.76
C LYS A 147 25.60 -2.85 -6.11
N SER A 148 24.71 -1.90 -6.36
CA SER A 148 24.76 -0.57 -5.74
C SER A 148 24.41 -0.63 -4.24
N ASN A 149 24.61 0.49 -3.54
CA ASN A 149 24.21 0.63 -2.12
C ASN A 149 22.75 1.08 -1.95
N THR A 150 21.95 1.05 -3.02
CA THR A 150 20.55 1.47 -3.03
C THR A 150 19.69 0.45 -2.28
N SER A 151 18.90 0.91 -1.30
CA SER A 151 17.85 0.06 -0.72
C SER A 151 16.74 -0.17 -1.74
N ILE A 152 16.20 -1.38 -1.80
CA ILE A 152 15.11 -1.73 -2.72
C ILE A 152 13.91 -2.14 -1.89
N VAL A 153 12.79 -1.46 -2.13
CA VAL A 153 11.49 -1.82 -1.57
C VAL A 153 10.47 -1.86 -2.70
N GLY A 154 9.31 -2.47 -2.46
CA GLY A 154 8.32 -2.62 -3.50
C GLY A 154 6.94 -2.99 -3.03
N ILE A 155 5.97 -2.50 -3.77
CA ILE A 155 4.60 -2.98 -3.80
C ILE A 155 4.29 -3.46 -5.22
N TRP A 156 3.42 -4.45 -5.35
CA TRP A 156 2.97 -4.95 -6.65
C TRP A 156 1.88 -4.08 -7.27
N ASP A 157 1.58 -4.38 -8.53
CA ASP A 157 0.30 -4.08 -9.16
C ASP A 157 -0.30 -5.35 -9.77
N ASP A 158 -1.29 -5.28 -10.65
CA ASP A 158 -2.06 -6.44 -11.13
C ASP A 158 -1.24 -7.50 -11.86
N HIS A 159 -0.31 -7.11 -12.73
CA HIS A 159 0.49 -8.09 -13.45
C HIS A 159 1.44 -8.83 -12.50
N ASP A 160 1.99 -8.15 -11.51
CA ASP A 160 2.79 -8.76 -10.44
C ASP A 160 1.94 -9.57 -9.44
N TYR A 161 0.67 -9.18 -9.24
CA TYR A 161 -0.32 -9.93 -8.47
C TYR A 161 -0.67 -11.25 -9.15
N GLY A 162 -0.51 -11.31 -10.48
CA GLY A 162 -0.69 -12.51 -11.31
C GLY A 162 -2.08 -12.60 -11.95
N MET A 163 -2.84 -11.51 -11.94
CA MET A 163 -4.15 -11.40 -12.59
C MET A 163 -4.40 -9.92 -12.91
N ASN A 164 -4.41 -9.57 -14.19
CA ASN A 164 -4.79 -8.25 -14.70
C ASN A 164 -6.14 -7.80 -14.11
N ASP A 165 -6.19 -6.57 -13.60
CA ASP A 165 -7.32 -6.02 -12.85
C ASP A 165 -7.82 -6.91 -11.70
N GLY A 166 -6.94 -7.77 -11.18
CA GLY A 166 -7.26 -8.76 -10.16
C GLY A 166 -7.53 -8.12 -8.80
N GLY A 167 -8.37 -8.81 -8.02
CA GLY A 167 -8.74 -8.39 -6.67
C GLY A 167 -8.79 -9.56 -5.69
N LYS A 168 -9.52 -9.37 -4.59
CA LYS A 168 -9.67 -10.31 -3.47
C LYS A 168 -10.04 -11.75 -3.85
N ASN A 169 -10.75 -11.93 -4.96
CA ASN A 169 -11.23 -13.24 -5.40
C ASN A 169 -10.20 -14.07 -6.19
N PHE A 170 -8.99 -13.52 -6.43
CA PHE A 170 -7.93 -14.29 -7.08
C PHE A 170 -7.45 -15.43 -6.17
N GLY A 171 -7.55 -16.66 -6.66
CA GLY A 171 -7.31 -17.87 -5.87
C GLY A 171 -5.84 -18.11 -5.49
N ASN A 172 -4.90 -17.56 -6.26
CA ASN A 172 -3.46 -17.78 -6.07
C ASN A 172 -2.75 -16.65 -5.31
N ARG A 173 -3.48 -15.66 -4.80
CA ARG A 173 -2.93 -14.42 -4.23
C ARG A 173 -1.85 -14.63 -3.14
N LEU A 174 -2.01 -15.63 -2.28
CA LEU A 174 -1.03 -15.92 -1.22
C LEU A 174 0.24 -16.58 -1.79
N GLN A 175 0.11 -17.39 -2.84
CA GLN A 175 1.24 -18.00 -3.53
C GLN A 175 2.00 -16.95 -4.35
N THR A 176 1.30 -16.06 -5.04
CA THR A 176 1.92 -14.97 -5.79
C THR A 176 2.60 -13.95 -4.87
N GLN A 177 2.04 -13.71 -3.68
CA GLN A 177 2.68 -12.92 -2.62
C GLN A 177 4.08 -13.44 -2.30
N ASN A 178 4.21 -14.74 -2.06
CA ASN A 178 5.52 -15.34 -1.78
C ASN A 178 6.49 -15.20 -2.95
N ILE A 179 6.01 -15.38 -4.19
CA ILE A 179 6.85 -15.20 -5.39
C ILE A 179 7.40 -13.77 -5.49
N PHE A 180 6.56 -12.77 -5.26
CA PHE A 180 6.98 -11.36 -5.31
C PHE A 180 7.92 -11.01 -4.14
N LEU A 181 7.65 -11.53 -2.93
CA LEU A 181 8.53 -11.34 -1.78
C LEU A 181 9.89 -12.01 -1.98
N ASP A 182 9.94 -13.17 -2.65
CA ASP A 182 11.20 -13.80 -3.06
C ASP A 182 11.97 -12.93 -4.08
N PHE A 183 11.28 -12.27 -5.00
CA PHE A 183 11.91 -11.32 -5.93
C PHE A 183 12.56 -10.12 -5.22
N LEU A 184 11.91 -9.62 -4.16
CA LEU A 184 12.42 -8.53 -3.33
C LEU A 184 13.52 -8.96 -2.34
N ASP A 185 13.88 -10.25 -2.31
CA ASP A 185 14.74 -10.84 -1.26
C ASP A 185 14.20 -10.60 0.17
N GLU A 186 12.89 -10.57 0.34
CA GLU A 186 12.26 -10.34 1.64
C GLU A 186 12.65 -11.46 2.63
N PRO A 187 13.10 -11.14 3.86
CA PRO A 187 13.47 -12.14 4.86
C PRO A 187 12.35 -13.15 5.14
N LEU A 188 12.73 -14.42 5.37
CA LEU A 188 11.77 -15.51 5.63
C LEU A 188 10.92 -15.30 6.88
N ASP A 189 11.43 -14.54 7.85
CA ASP A 189 10.75 -14.20 9.09
C ASP A 189 9.98 -12.87 9.06
N SER A 190 10.00 -12.17 7.92
CA SER A 190 9.30 -10.89 7.74
C SER A 190 7.81 -10.97 8.05
N LEU A 191 7.28 -9.88 8.63
CA LEU A 191 5.84 -9.68 8.84
C LEU A 191 5.04 -9.87 7.54
N ARG A 192 5.62 -9.46 6.40
CA ARG A 192 4.98 -9.56 5.08
C ARG A 192 4.78 -11.00 4.61
N ARG A 193 5.49 -11.97 5.18
CA ARG A 193 5.29 -13.41 4.93
C ARG A 193 4.28 -14.06 5.88
N ARG A 194 3.81 -13.33 6.89
CA ARG A 194 2.91 -13.81 7.94
C ARG A 194 1.54 -13.14 7.93
N ARG A 195 1.32 -12.21 6.99
CA ARG A 195 0.10 -11.42 6.84
C ARG A 195 -0.36 -11.51 5.40
N GLU A 196 -1.68 -11.58 5.18
CA GLU A 196 -2.25 -11.44 3.84
C GLU A 196 -2.04 -10.00 3.36
N GLY A 197 -1.68 -9.85 2.10
CA GLY A 197 -1.44 -8.56 1.48
C GLY A 197 -0.01 -8.04 1.64
N MET A 198 0.34 -7.15 0.73
CA MET A 198 1.71 -6.66 0.53
C MET A 198 2.00 -5.31 1.15
N TYR A 199 0.98 -4.69 1.75
CA TYR A 199 1.08 -3.39 2.38
C TYR A 199 2.13 -3.39 3.50
N VAL A 200 2.87 -2.30 3.59
CA VAL A 200 4.04 -2.20 4.45
C VAL A 200 4.40 -0.74 4.69
N SER A 201 4.99 -0.43 5.84
CA SER A 201 5.57 0.88 6.10
C SER A 201 7.04 0.80 6.53
N TYR A 202 7.80 1.83 6.14
CA TYR A 202 9.19 2.01 6.50
C TYR A 202 9.40 3.42 7.04
N THR A 203 10.30 3.58 8.00
CA THR A 203 10.87 4.89 8.34
C THR A 203 12.38 4.85 8.15
N PHE A 204 12.89 5.79 7.35
CA PHE A 204 14.33 5.94 7.06
C PHE A 204 14.86 7.19 7.75
N GLY A 205 15.93 7.06 8.52
CA GLY A 205 16.51 8.15 9.29
C GLY A 205 15.75 8.43 10.58
N GLN A 206 16.02 9.58 11.21
CA GLN A 206 15.47 9.95 12.51
C GLN A 206 15.09 11.44 12.55
N GLY A 207 14.07 11.76 13.35
CA GLY A 207 13.66 13.12 13.66
C GLY A 207 13.23 13.92 12.42
N ASP A 208 13.61 15.19 12.37
CA ASP A 208 13.25 16.13 11.31
C ASP A 208 13.86 15.83 9.94
N LYS A 209 14.67 14.77 9.82
CA LYS A 209 15.25 14.24 8.59
C LYS A 209 14.72 12.85 8.21
N ALA A 210 13.79 12.30 8.99
CA ALA A 210 13.22 11.00 8.70
C ALA A 210 12.25 11.06 7.52
N VAL A 211 12.21 10.02 6.70
CA VAL A 211 11.21 9.85 5.64
C VAL A 211 10.39 8.61 5.97
N LYS A 212 9.07 8.78 6.09
CA LYS A 212 8.13 7.67 6.24
C LYS A 212 7.61 7.27 4.87
N LEU A 213 7.66 5.99 4.57
CA LEU A 213 7.11 5.39 3.37
C LEU A 213 5.96 4.47 3.78
N VAL A 214 4.77 4.66 3.24
CA VAL A 214 3.57 3.87 3.48
C VAL A 214 3.10 3.30 2.15
N MET A 215 3.26 2.00 1.95
CA MET A 215 2.99 1.35 0.67
C MET A 215 1.67 0.60 0.73
N LEU A 216 0.72 0.96 -0.16
CA LEU A 216 -0.62 0.40 -0.19
C LEU A 216 -0.73 -0.75 -1.20
N ASP A 217 -1.11 -1.92 -0.73
CA ASP A 217 -1.64 -3.00 -1.59
C ASP A 217 -3.05 -2.66 -2.03
N VAL A 218 -3.27 -2.47 -3.33
CA VAL A 218 -4.58 -2.15 -3.92
C VAL A 218 -5.18 -3.34 -4.68
N ARG A 219 -4.67 -4.55 -4.44
CA ARG A 219 -5.06 -5.78 -5.15
C ARG A 219 -5.62 -6.84 -4.20
N SER A 220 -4.88 -7.22 -3.15
CA SER A 220 -5.25 -8.37 -2.29
C SER A 220 -6.63 -8.29 -1.67
N PHE A 221 -7.07 -7.09 -1.34
CA PHE A 221 -8.33 -6.85 -0.66
C PHE A 221 -9.37 -6.22 -1.56
N ALA A 222 -9.00 -5.87 -2.79
CA ALA A 222 -9.82 -5.11 -3.70
C ALA A 222 -11.11 -5.86 -4.02
N VAL A 223 -12.23 -5.23 -3.70
CA VAL A 223 -13.57 -5.61 -4.15
C VAL A 223 -13.99 -4.53 -5.14
N PHE A 224 -14.36 -4.91 -6.35
CA PHE A 224 -14.81 -3.97 -7.38
C PHE A 224 -16.34 -3.91 -7.49
N GLY A 225 -16.85 -2.84 -8.11
CA GLY A 225 -18.28 -2.63 -8.34
C GLY A 225 -18.95 -1.76 -7.28
N THR A 226 -20.26 -1.96 -7.04
CA THR A 226 -21.08 -1.04 -6.21
C THR A 226 -20.68 -0.97 -4.74
N LYS A 227 -19.96 -1.96 -4.25
CA LYS A 227 -19.40 -2.00 -2.89
C LYS A 227 -17.88 -1.86 -2.92
N CYS A 228 -17.35 -1.03 -3.82
CA CYS A 228 -15.91 -0.99 -4.01
C CYS A 228 -15.17 -0.63 -2.72
N ASP A 229 -14.14 -1.42 -2.42
CA ASP A 229 -13.17 -1.18 -1.36
C ASP A 229 -11.82 -1.71 -1.83
N LEU A 230 -10.82 -0.84 -1.96
CA LEU A 230 -9.49 -1.21 -2.48
C LEU A 230 -8.61 -1.88 -1.41
N LEU A 231 -8.74 -1.46 -0.15
CA LEU A 231 -7.80 -1.86 0.92
C LEU A 231 -8.38 -2.90 1.87
N GLY A 232 -9.71 -2.96 2.03
CA GLY A 232 -10.31 -3.85 3.01
C GLY A 232 -10.07 -3.41 4.46
N ASN A 233 -10.83 -3.98 5.38
CA ASN A 233 -10.87 -3.54 6.77
C ASN A 233 -9.51 -3.53 7.48
N GLU A 234 -8.72 -4.60 7.31
CA GLU A 234 -7.45 -4.77 8.03
C GLU A 234 -6.41 -3.74 7.59
N GLN A 235 -6.28 -3.50 6.28
CA GLN A 235 -5.33 -2.53 5.77
C GLN A 235 -5.80 -1.10 6.00
N TRP A 236 -7.12 -0.82 5.97
CA TRP A 236 -7.64 0.50 6.34
C TRP A 236 -7.31 0.85 7.79
N LYS A 237 -7.53 -0.10 8.70
CA LYS A 237 -7.17 0.07 10.12
C LYS A 237 -5.67 0.30 10.28
N TRP A 238 -4.85 -0.53 9.63
CA TRP A 238 -3.41 -0.34 9.62
C TRP A 238 -2.99 1.02 9.05
N LEU A 239 -3.61 1.49 7.97
CA LEU A 239 -3.28 2.78 7.36
C LEU A 239 -3.61 3.95 8.30
N GLU A 240 -4.75 3.91 8.99
CA GLU A 240 -5.11 4.87 10.02
C GLU A 240 -4.06 4.90 11.13
N GLU A 241 -3.65 3.72 11.63
CA GLU A 241 -2.58 3.60 12.61
C GLU A 241 -1.24 4.16 12.09
N GLN A 242 -0.91 3.96 10.82
CA GLN A 242 0.32 4.51 10.22
C GLN A 242 0.28 6.02 10.05
N LEU A 243 -0.89 6.59 9.79
CA LEU A 243 -1.06 8.03 9.60
C LEU A 243 -1.28 8.78 10.92
N ASP A 244 -1.74 8.10 11.98
CA ASP A 244 -1.90 8.66 13.33
C ASP A 244 -0.58 8.64 14.13
N ASP A 245 0.45 7.97 13.61
CA ASP A 245 1.82 8.01 14.15
C ASP A 245 2.33 9.45 14.28
N GLN A 246 2.58 9.87 15.52
CA GLN A 246 3.07 11.21 15.87
C GLN A 246 4.61 11.32 15.79
N THR A 247 5.29 10.28 15.28
CA THR A 247 6.74 10.33 15.06
C THR A 247 7.07 11.48 14.11
N LEU A 248 8.00 12.34 14.55
CA LEU A 248 8.43 13.47 13.75
C LEU A 248 9.17 12.95 12.51
N VAL A 249 8.66 13.32 11.32
CA VAL A 249 9.28 13.03 10.02
C VAL A 249 9.32 14.28 9.14
N ALA A 250 10.28 14.32 8.22
CA ALA A 250 10.44 15.36 7.21
C ALA A 250 9.38 15.26 6.11
N LEU A 251 9.02 14.02 5.74
CA LEU A 251 8.12 13.71 4.63
C LEU A 251 7.48 12.33 4.87
N THR A 252 6.18 12.24 4.62
CA THR A 252 5.46 10.98 4.50
C THR A 252 5.09 10.76 3.03
N ILE A 253 5.47 9.61 2.49
CA ILE A 253 5.19 9.20 1.13
C ILE A 253 4.19 8.06 1.20
N VAL A 254 3.01 8.22 0.61
CA VAL A 254 2.03 7.14 0.46
C VAL A 254 2.10 6.64 -0.98
N THR A 255 2.23 5.33 -1.19
CA THR A 255 2.37 4.77 -2.54
C THR A 255 1.21 3.86 -2.91
N SER A 256 0.88 3.82 -4.19
CA SER A 256 -0.12 2.91 -4.77
C SER A 256 0.38 2.36 -6.10
N GLY A 257 -0.06 1.16 -6.49
CA GLY A 257 0.22 0.61 -7.83
C GLY A 257 -0.45 1.45 -8.92
N ILE A 258 -1.72 1.82 -8.68
CA ILE A 258 -2.54 2.63 -9.58
C ILE A 258 -2.52 4.12 -9.20
N GLN A 259 -2.92 5.00 -10.14
CA GLN A 259 -3.03 6.44 -9.90
C GLN A 259 -4.09 6.80 -8.84
N ILE A 260 -3.81 7.80 -8.01
CA ILE A 260 -4.70 8.19 -6.89
C ILE A 260 -5.59 9.40 -7.24
N LEU A 261 -4.99 10.53 -7.61
CA LEU A 261 -5.62 11.83 -7.85
C LEU A 261 -6.05 12.03 -9.31
N PRO A 262 -5.26 11.64 -10.34
CA PRO A 262 -5.67 11.78 -11.73
C PRO A 262 -6.96 11.02 -12.03
N ASN A 263 -7.94 11.73 -12.61
CA ASN A 263 -9.23 11.17 -13.03
C ASN A 263 -9.63 11.63 -14.45
N ALA A 264 -8.70 12.24 -15.19
CA ALA A 264 -8.96 12.84 -16.49
C ALA A 264 -9.17 11.80 -17.60
N ILE A 265 -8.54 10.62 -17.49
CA ILE A 265 -8.61 9.57 -18.49
C ILE A 265 -9.51 8.44 -17.97
N ARG A 266 -10.69 8.31 -18.58
CA ARG A 266 -11.62 7.23 -18.24
C ARG A 266 -11.16 5.90 -18.82
N GLY A 267 -11.25 4.83 -18.02
CA GLY A 267 -10.93 3.46 -18.43
C GLY A 267 -9.50 3.01 -18.14
N LEU A 268 -8.67 3.86 -17.53
CA LEU A 268 -7.46 3.43 -16.81
C LEU A 268 -7.82 3.22 -15.35
N GLN A 269 -7.37 2.12 -14.75
CA GLN A 269 -7.72 1.83 -13.37
C GLN A 269 -7.07 2.84 -12.43
N ASN A 270 -7.88 3.48 -11.60
CA ASN A 270 -7.41 4.45 -10.63
C ASN A 270 -8.34 4.46 -9.41
N TRP A 271 -8.00 5.27 -8.40
CA TRP A 271 -8.81 5.33 -7.18
C TRP A 271 -10.22 5.92 -7.39
N ASP A 272 -10.46 6.72 -8.45
CA ASP A 272 -11.78 7.28 -8.79
C ASP A 272 -12.79 6.19 -9.21
N ASP A 273 -12.33 5.02 -9.66
CA ASP A 273 -13.19 3.85 -9.88
C ASP A 273 -13.83 3.33 -8.58
N CYS A 274 -13.28 3.74 -7.43
CA CYS A 274 -13.70 3.36 -6.09
C CYS A 274 -13.89 4.59 -5.18
N PRO A 275 -14.94 5.42 -5.43
CA PRO A 275 -15.07 6.75 -4.83
C PRO A 275 -15.01 6.77 -3.30
N ASN A 276 -15.60 5.76 -2.63
CA ASN A 276 -15.55 5.69 -1.16
C ASN A 276 -14.13 5.46 -0.62
N SER A 277 -13.30 4.65 -1.33
CA SER A 277 -11.91 4.44 -0.97
C SER A 277 -11.09 5.69 -1.23
N TYR A 278 -11.31 6.34 -2.38
CA TYR A 278 -10.69 7.63 -2.72
C TYR A 278 -11.00 8.71 -1.67
N ASP A 279 -12.27 8.94 -1.39
CA ASP A 279 -12.72 9.95 -0.42
C ASP A 279 -12.13 9.68 0.97
N ARG A 280 -12.09 8.42 1.40
CA ARG A 280 -11.50 8.04 2.70
C ARG A 280 -10.00 8.33 2.72
N LEU A 281 -9.24 7.94 1.69
CA LEU A 281 -7.81 8.20 1.63
C LEU A 281 -7.52 9.71 1.62
N VAL A 282 -8.19 10.47 0.77
CA VAL A 282 -8.06 11.92 0.71
C VAL A 282 -8.43 12.54 2.06
N TRP A 283 -9.51 12.10 2.71
CA TRP A 283 -9.88 12.59 4.03
C TRP A 283 -8.81 12.32 5.09
N LEU A 284 -8.17 11.15 5.05
CA LEU A 284 -7.09 10.80 5.97
C LEU A 284 -5.84 11.64 5.74
N THR A 285 -5.47 11.97 4.50
CA THR A 285 -4.19 12.63 4.23
C THR A 285 -4.28 14.14 4.15
N ARG A 286 -5.42 14.70 3.74
CA ARG A 286 -5.62 16.14 3.48
C ARG A 286 -5.30 17.07 4.66
N ASN A 287 -5.46 16.59 5.89
CA ASN A 287 -5.20 17.38 7.10
C ASN A 287 -3.74 17.29 7.59
N ARG A 288 -2.89 16.56 6.87
CA ARG A 288 -1.49 16.31 7.23
C ARG A 288 -0.60 17.08 6.27
N ASN A 289 0.30 17.90 6.80
CA ASN A 289 1.33 18.51 5.97
C ASN A 289 2.40 17.46 5.62
N LYS A 290 3.17 17.73 4.56
CA LYS A 290 4.30 16.88 4.14
C LYS A 290 3.89 15.45 3.78
N VAL A 291 2.69 15.29 3.20
CA VAL A 291 2.27 14.03 2.58
C VAL A 291 2.30 14.20 1.08
N ILE A 292 2.93 13.25 0.38
CA ILE A 292 2.87 13.14 -1.09
C ILE A 292 2.50 11.72 -1.50
N TYR A 293 2.01 11.58 -2.72
CA TYR A 293 1.69 10.31 -3.33
C TYR A 293 2.67 9.93 -4.43
N LEU A 294 2.97 8.63 -4.54
CA LEU A 294 3.65 8.04 -5.70
C LEU A 294 2.81 6.93 -6.30
N SER A 295 2.75 6.86 -7.63
CA SER A 295 1.94 5.87 -8.35
C SER A 295 2.55 5.35 -9.66
N GLY A 296 1.94 4.29 -10.21
CA GLY A 296 2.35 3.56 -11.40
C GLY A 296 1.24 3.31 -12.42
N ASP A 297 1.18 2.09 -12.96
CA ASP A 297 0.14 1.52 -13.87
C ASP A 297 0.06 2.09 -15.29
N VAL A 298 -0.03 3.41 -15.43
CA VAL A 298 -0.58 4.05 -16.65
C VAL A 298 0.37 4.17 -17.86
N HIS A 299 1.58 3.63 -17.76
CA HIS A 299 2.64 3.71 -18.76
C HIS A 299 3.07 5.13 -19.17
N TYR A 300 2.85 6.15 -18.36
CA TYR A 300 3.45 7.48 -18.57
C TYR A 300 3.86 8.13 -17.25
N GLY A 301 4.61 9.24 -17.37
CA GLY A 301 4.94 10.11 -16.25
C GLY A 301 3.93 11.24 -16.13
N GLU A 302 3.44 11.48 -14.92
CA GLU A 302 2.50 12.58 -14.64
C GLU A 302 2.79 13.19 -13.26
N THR A 303 2.49 14.48 -13.12
CA THR A 303 2.47 15.16 -11.82
C THR A 303 1.14 15.86 -11.70
N SER A 304 0.40 15.51 -10.65
CA SER A 304 -0.92 16.07 -10.38
C SER A 304 -0.97 16.71 -9.00
N CYS A 305 -1.91 17.63 -8.84
CA CYS A 305 -2.10 18.37 -7.61
C CYS A 305 -3.59 18.55 -7.35
N LEU A 306 -4.04 18.07 -6.20
CA LEU A 306 -5.35 18.38 -5.66
C LEU A 306 -5.22 19.52 -4.64
N ASN A 307 -5.52 20.73 -5.11
CA ASN A 307 -5.51 21.94 -4.30
C ASN A 307 -6.94 22.49 -4.19
N SER A 308 -7.79 21.81 -3.42
CA SER A 308 -9.14 22.30 -3.12
C SER A 308 -9.11 23.11 -1.82
N SER A 309 -9.83 24.23 -1.78
CA SER A 309 -10.03 25.02 -0.55
C SER A 309 -10.70 24.22 0.58
N SER A 310 -11.29 23.06 0.28
CA SER A 310 -11.86 22.11 1.25
C SER A 310 -10.95 20.92 1.59
N SER A 311 -9.80 20.74 0.93
CA SER A 311 -8.90 19.60 1.11
C SER A 311 -7.68 19.92 1.98
N GLY A 312 -7.76 20.87 2.91
CA GLY A 312 -6.63 21.15 3.82
C GLY A 312 -5.34 21.52 3.08
N TYR A 313 -4.26 20.76 3.30
CA TYR A 313 -3.00 20.92 2.57
C TYR A 313 -3.11 20.39 1.14
N PRO A 314 -2.46 21.02 0.14
CA PRO A 314 -2.44 20.50 -1.22
C PRO A 314 -1.82 19.10 -1.25
N LEU A 315 -2.50 18.16 -1.89
CA LEU A 315 -2.00 16.80 -2.11
C LEU A 315 -1.36 16.73 -3.48
N TYR A 316 -0.10 16.30 -3.52
CA TYR A 316 0.65 16.11 -4.76
C TYR A 316 0.84 14.63 -5.02
N GLU A 317 0.75 14.25 -6.29
CA GLU A 317 1.09 12.91 -6.76
C GLU A 317 2.11 12.97 -7.88
N LEU A 318 3.10 12.08 -7.79
CA LEU A 318 4.07 11.85 -8.84
C LEU A 318 3.89 10.42 -9.38
N THR A 319 3.43 10.31 -10.62
CA THR A 319 3.31 9.03 -11.32
C THR A 319 4.58 8.79 -12.13
N SER A 320 5.17 7.60 -11.96
CA SER A 320 6.24 7.11 -12.84
C SER A 320 5.88 5.72 -13.33
N SER A 321 5.33 5.66 -14.54
CA SER A 321 4.92 4.43 -15.17
C SER A 321 5.43 4.36 -16.60
N GLY A 322 5.90 3.18 -17.01
CA GLY A 322 6.49 2.96 -18.32
C GLY A 322 8.01 2.92 -18.33
N LEU A 323 8.63 2.32 -17.31
CA LEU A 323 10.08 2.16 -17.22
C LEU A 323 10.68 1.45 -18.44
N TYR A 324 9.95 0.49 -19.00
CA TYR A 324 10.36 -0.18 -20.24
C TYR A 324 9.87 0.56 -21.48
N MET A 325 8.63 1.06 -21.46
CA MET A 325 8.02 1.77 -22.58
C MET A 325 6.96 2.74 -22.09
N ALA A 326 7.03 3.98 -22.59
CA ALA A 326 6.11 5.04 -22.24
C ALA A 326 5.08 5.33 -23.35
N CYS A 327 3.88 5.69 -22.92
CA CYS A 327 2.73 6.08 -23.69
C CYS A 327 2.65 7.61 -23.85
N THR A 328 2.31 8.10 -25.04
CA THR A 328 1.94 9.51 -25.26
C THR A 328 0.41 9.60 -25.45
N ILE A 329 -0.34 10.23 -24.55
CA ILE A 329 -1.82 10.32 -24.60
C ILE A 329 -2.26 11.79 -24.71
N PRO A 330 -3.27 12.13 -25.56
CA PRO A 330 -4.64 12.28 -25.01
C PRO A 330 -5.77 11.37 -25.55
N LEU A 331 -5.72 10.76 -26.75
CA LEU A 331 -6.76 9.79 -27.22
C LEU A 331 -6.16 8.72 -28.17
N LEU A 332 -4.88 8.39 -27.89
CA LEU A 332 -3.99 7.41 -28.52
C LEU A 332 -3.63 7.60 -30.00
N ASN A 333 -2.38 8.00 -30.25
CA ASN A 333 -1.44 7.18 -31.03
C ASN A 333 0.04 7.58 -30.80
N HIS A 334 0.93 6.58 -30.68
CA HIS A 334 2.28 6.61 -31.25
C HIS A 334 2.76 5.20 -31.74
N GLU A 335 2.12 4.39 -32.58
CA GLU A 335 0.77 4.35 -33.12
C GLU A 335 -0.06 3.36 -32.28
N GLN A 336 -1.14 3.90 -31.72
CA GLN A 336 -2.03 3.32 -30.70
C GLN A 336 -1.32 2.82 -29.45
N CYS A 337 -0.46 3.69 -28.89
CA CYS A 337 0.50 3.44 -27.81
C CYS A 337 1.52 2.31 -28.05
N VAL A 338 1.85 2.04 -29.33
CA VAL A 338 2.60 0.86 -29.82
C VAL A 338 1.74 -0.42 -29.95
N TRP A 339 0.43 -0.21 -30.12
CA TRP A 339 -0.65 -1.22 -30.14
C TRP A 339 -0.64 -2.29 -29.03
N ALA A 340 -0.26 -2.01 -27.79
CA ALA A 340 0.21 -0.77 -27.18
C ALA A 340 1.41 -1.07 -26.30
N ILE A 341 1.08 -1.53 -25.12
CA ILE A 341 1.85 -2.47 -24.33
C ILE A 341 2.40 -3.62 -25.24
N ARG A 342 1.65 -3.96 -26.29
CA ARG A 342 1.79 -4.94 -27.40
C ARG A 342 1.85 -6.40 -27.01
#